data_AF-A0A951YCU2-F1
#
_entry.id   AF-A0A951YCU2-F1
#
_cell.length_a   1.000
_cell.length_b   1.000
_cell.length_c   1.000
_cell.angle_alpha   90.00
_cell.angle_beta   90.00
_cell.angle_gamma   90.00
#
_symmetry.space_group_name_H-M   'P 1'
#
loop_
_entity.id
_entity.type
_entity.pdbx_description
1 polymer ?
#
loop_
_entity_poly.entity_id
_entity_poly.type
_entity_poly.pdbx_seq_one_letter_code
_entity_poly.pdbx_strand_id
1 'polypeptide(L)'
;GKCPNNGGKDDGIADTPPQAYSSSGCPVFPKKDGCSKEDPGIMFMNYMDYSNDRCLLMFTHGQVERMRGTLEPGGDTYGFTQQPWLLEYPSITAGLNEFTVYPNPADDRVNIVFRRQPQGLKSIYITDMLGRVVATREFDYQSSFFTFDAGSLYSGIYFVVLNFSDTKEVRKLLLR
;
A
#
# COMPACT_ATOMS: atom_id res chain seq x y z
N GLY A 1 -29.95 17.59 -7.03
CA GLY A 1 -30.93 18.72 -6.94
C GLY A 1 -31.64 18.77 -5.59
N LYS A 2 -31.96 19.96 -5.05
CA LYS A 2 -32.51 20.13 -3.68
C LYS A 2 -33.97 19.69 -3.54
N CYS A 3 -34.26 18.84 -2.56
CA CYS A 3 -35.63 18.43 -2.24
C CYS A 3 -36.48 19.59 -1.66
N PRO A 4 -37.69 19.85 -2.20
CA PRO A 4 -38.63 20.80 -1.60
C PRO A 4 -39.22 20.20 -0.32
N ASN A 5 -38.93 20.81 0.84
CA ASN A 5 -39.44 20.50 2.20
C ASN A 5 -38.56 19.61 3.11
N ASN A 6 -37.30 19.97 3.34
CA ASN A 6 -36.42 19.39 4.37
C ASN A 6 -36.00 17.91 4.18
N GLY A 7 -36.17 17.33 2.99
CA GLY A 7 -35.71 15.97 2.66
C GLY A 7 -34.21 15.85 2.36
N GLY A 8 -33.33 16.50 3.15
CA GLY A 8 -31.88 16.38 2.97
C GLY A 8 -31.21 17.49 2.14
N LYS A 9 -29.87 17.45 2.12
CA LYS A 9 -29.02 18.41 1.39
C LYS A 9 -28.89 18.01 -0.07
N ASP A 10 -28.83 19.00 -0.95
CA ASP A 10 -28.49 18.78 -2.36
C ASP A 10 -27.07 18.19 -2.47
N ASP A 11 -26.91 17.14 -3.25
CA ASP A 11 -25.59 16.55 -3.55
C ASP A 11 -24.77 17.42 -4.51
N GLY A 12 -25.38 18.49 -5.04
CA GLY A 12 -24.74 19.46 -5.93
C GLY A 12 -24.49 18.89 -7.32
N ILE A 13 -25.21 17.83 -7.69
CA ILE A 13 -25.22 17.25 -9.03
C ILE A 13 -26.62 17.45 -9.65
N ALA A 14 -26.67 18.00 -10.85
CA ALA A 14 -27.93 18.38 -11.48
C ALA A 14 -28.69 17.19 -12.09
N ASP A 15 -27.96 16.18 -12.57
CA ASP A 15 -28.52 14.99 -13.23
C ASP A 15 -28.79 13.82 -12.27
N THR A 16 -28.61 14.02 -10.96
CA THR A 16 -29.15 13.15 -9.91
C THR A 16 -30.50 13.69 -9.44
N PRO A 17 -31.61 12.95 -9.65
CA PRO A 17 -32.93 13.35 -9.18
C PRO A 17 -32.94 13.63 -7.68
N PRO A 18 -33.72 14.62 -7.22
CA PRO A 18 -33.79 14.95 -5.80
C PRO A 18 -34.37 13.76 -5.00
N GLN A 19 -33.72 13.40 -3.91
CA GLN A 19 -34.08 12.24 -3.09
C GLN A 19 -34.08 12.61 -1.60
N ALA A 20 -35.09 12.13 -0.86
CA ALA A 20 -35.33 12.47 0.54
C ALA A 20 -34.38 11.72 1.49
N TYR A 21 -34.26 10.42 1.23
CA TYR A 21 -33.54 9.46 2.05
C TYR A 21 -32.90 8.41 1.13
N SER A 22 -31.79 7.84 1.58
CA SER A 22 -31.17 6.73 0.86
C SER A 22 -32.11 5.53 0.69
N SER A 23 -31.90 4.79 -0.38
CA SER A 23 -32.54 3.49 -0.59
C SER A 23 -31.80 2.40 0.18
N SER A 24 -32.49 1.30 0.46
CA SER A 24 -31.90 0.09 1.04
C SER A 24 -32.39 -1.14 0.29
N GLY A 25 -31.61 -2.22 0.29
CA GLY A 25 -31.98 -3.45 -0.42
C GLY A 25 -31.89 -3.26 -1.94
N CYS A 26 -32.85 -3.82 -2.67
CA CYS A 26 -32.92 -3.72 -4.13
C CYS A 26 -34.31 -3.26 -4.57
N PRO A 27 -34.54 -1.95 -4.66
CA PRO A 27 -35.81 -1.43 -5.11
C PRO A 27 -36.14 -1.83 -6.55
N VAL A 28 -37.43 -1.75 -6.89
CA VAL A 28 -37.94 -1.99 -8.25
C VAL A 28 -38.23 -0.65 -8.91
N PHE A 29 -37.86 -0.54 -10.18
CA PHE A 29 -38.10 0.67 -10.98
C PHE A 29 -39.56 0.74 -11.47
N PRO A 30 -40.21 1.92 -11.48
CA PRO A 30 -39.74 3.20 -10.91
C PRO A 30 -39.97 3.27 -9.39
N LYS A 31 -39.05 3.92 -8.68
CA LYS A 31 -39.21 4.24 -7.25
C LYS A 31 -39.34 5.74 -7.07
N LYS A 32 -40.45 6.18 -6.47
CA LYS A 32 -40.73 7.60 -6.19
C LYS A 32 -40.56 7.87 -4.71
N ASP A 33 -40.37 9.13 -4.36
CA ASP A 33 -40.41 9.59 -2.98
C ASP A 33 -41.03 11.00 -2.85
N GLY A 34 -40.89 11.62 -1.68
CA GLY A 34 -41.41 12.96 -1.43
C GLY A 34 -40.75 14.07 -2.25
N CYS A 35 -39.60 13.80 -2.88
CA CYS A 35 -38.77 14.74 -3.62
C CYS A 35 -38.86 14.51 -5.14
N SER A 36 -38.84 13.24 -5.57
CA SER A 36 -39.06 12.80 -6.95
C SER A 36 -40.38 12.04 -7.04
N LYS A 37 -41.45 12.79 -7.26
CA LYS A 37 -42.84 12.28 -7.25
C LYS A 37 -43.30 11.70 -8.59
N GLU A 38 -42.59 12.00 -9.67
CA GLU A 38 -42.94 11.57 -11.03
C GLU A 38 -41.92 10.58 -11.58
N ASP A 39 -42.30 9.84 -12.62
CA ASP A 39 -41.36 8.97 -13.34
C ASP A 39 -40.25 9.83 -13.97
N PRO A 40 -38.97 9.39 -13.94
CA PRO A 40 -38.49 8.05 -13.57
C PRO A 40 -38.27 7.81 -12.05
N GLY A 41 -38.55 8.80 -11.20
CA GLY A 41 -38.35 8.72 -9.75
C GLY A 41 -36.90 8.94 -9.31
N ILE A 42 -36.53 8.37 -8.17
CA ILE A 42 -35.18 8.45 -7.60
C ILE A 42 -34.22 7.48 -8.28
N MET A 43 -32.94 7.82 -8.28
CA MET A 43 -31.89 7.01 -8.91
C MET A 43 -31.26 6.02 -7.92
N PHE A 44 -32.06 5.07 -7.42
CA PHE A 44 -31.61 4.11 -6.39
C PHE A 44 -30.52 3.13 -6.87
N MET A 45 -30.27 3.06 -8.18
CA MET A 45 -29.20 2.29 -8.81
C MET A 45 -27.89 3.07 -8.95
N ASN A 46 -27.86 4.32 -8.49
CA ASN A 46 -26.65 5.14 -8.49
C ASN A 46 -25.66 4.66 -7.43
N TYR A 47 -24.37 4.54 -7.77
CA TYR A 47 -23.34 4.10 -6.81
C TYR A 47 -23.21 4.97 -5.54
N MET A 48 -23.78 6.18 -5.53
CA MET A 48 -23.81 7.06 -4.36
C MET A 48 -25.04 6.86 -3.45
N ASP A 49 -25.95 5.91 -3.76
CA ASP A 49 -27.03 5.49 -2.87
C ASP A 49 -26.61 4.28 -1.99
N TYR A 50 -27.42 3.89 -1.00
CA TYR A 50 -27.17 2.78 -0.07
C TYR A 50 -27.98 1.51 -0.38
N SER A 51 -28.42 1.35 -1.62
CA SER A 51 -28.93 0.08 -2.11
C SER A 51 -27.83 -1.00 -2.06
N ASN A 52 -28.21 -2.27 -2.09
CA ASN A 52 -27.25 -3.37 -2.13
C ASN A 52 -26.45 -3.34 -3.44
N ASP A 53 -25.16 -3.67 -3.38
CA ASP A 53 -24.20 -3.64 -4.50
C ASP A 53 -24.74 -4.26 -5.79
N ARG A 54 -25.47 -5.37 -5.70
CA ARG A 54 -26.07 -6.06 -6.87
C ARG A 54 -27.06 -5.20 -7.67
N CYS A 55 -27.51 -4.08 -7.13
CA CYS A 55 -28.47 -3.15 -7.72
C CYS A 55 -27.88 -1.76 -7.98
N LEU A 56 -26.61 -1.53 -7.61
CA LEU A 56 -25.84 -0.34 -7.96
C LEU A 56 -25.13 -0.58 -9.30
N LEU A 57 -25.37 0.28 -10.29
CA LEU A 57 -24.99 0.01 -11.68
C LEU A 57 -24.27 1.16 -12.37
N MET A 58 -24.47 2.40 -11.94
CA MET A 58 -23.99 3.56 -12.71
C MET A 58 -23.65 4.79 -11.87
N PHE A 59 -22.77 5.62 -12.42
CA PHE A 59 -22.64 7.04 -12.12
C PHE A 59 -23.35 7.85 -13.20
N THR A 60 -23.72 9.09 -12.87
CA THR A 60 -24.24 10.05 -13.84
C THR A 60 -23.12 10.82 -14.54
N HIS A 61 -23.44 11.54 -15.61
CA HIS A 61 -22.45 12.36 -16.31
C HIS A 61 -21.95 13.50 -15.42
N GLY A 62 -22.85 14.18 -14.70
CA GLY A 62 -22.49 15.24 -13.76
C GLY A 62 -21.61 14.74 -12.61
N GLN A 63 -21.84 13.53 -12.11
CA GLN A 63 -20.95 12.91 -11.12
C GLN A 63 -19.55 12.67 -11.69
N VAL A 64 -19.46 12.17 -12.93
CA VAL A 64 -18.17 11.95 -13.61
C VAL A 64 -17.44 13.27 -13.84
N GLU A 65 -18.15 14.32 -14.26
CA GLU A 65 -17.56 15.66 -14.41
C GLU A 65 -17.03 16.19 -13.08
N ARG A 66 -17.78 16.04 -11.99
CA ARG A 66 -17.31 16.44 -10.65
C ARG A 66 -16.07 15.66 -10.21
N MET A 67 -16.03 14.34 -10.43
CA MET A 67 -14.87 13.52 -10.11
C MET A 67 -13.65 13.89 -10.94
N ARG A 68 -13.82 14.17 -12.24
CA ARG A 68 -12.72 14.61 -13.10
C ARG A 68 -12.24 16.00 -12.73
N GLY A 69 -13.15 16.89 -12.37
CA GLY A 69 -12.82 18.26 -11.96
C GLY A 69 -11.83 18.35 -10.81
N THR A 70 -11.79 17.37 -9.89
CA THR A 70 -10.79 17.35 -8.81
C THR A 70 -9.37 17.06 -9.31
N LEU A 71 -9.23 16.47 -10.50
CA LEU A 71 -7.96 16.10 -11.15
C LEU A 71 -7.53 17.09 -12.22
N GLU A 72 -8.36 18.08 -12.56
CA GLU A 72 -8.07 19.14 -13.55
C GLU A 72 -7.40 20.36 -12.89
N PRO A 73 -6.70 21.24 -13.64
CA PRO A 73 -6.06 22.44 -13.09
C PRO A 73 -7.01 23.27 -12.21
N GLY A 74 -6.63 23.46 -10.94
CA GLY A 74 -7.46 24.15 -9.93
C GLY A 74 -8.34 23.24 -9.07
N GLY A 75 -8.41 21.94 -9.37
CA GLY A 75 -9.03 20.94 -8.51
C GLY A 75 -8.16 20.53 -7.32
N ASP A 76 -8.78 20.13 -6.21
CA ASP A 76 -8.12 19.86 -4.93
C ASP A 76 -7.00 18.81 -5.01
N THR A 77 -7.12 17.86 -5.94
CA THR A 77 -6.17 16.74 -6.11
C THR A 77 -5.30 16.85 -7.36
N TYR A 78 -5.39 17.96 -8.09
CA TYR A 78 -4.58 18.22 -9.28
C TYR A 78 -3.08 18.10 -9.01
N GLY A 79 -2.65 18.57 -7.83
CA GLY A 79 -1.24 18.47 -7.41
C GLY A 79 -0.69 17.04 -7.43
N PHE A 80 -1.52 16.03 -7.16
CA PHE A 80 -1.08 14.63 -7.21
C PHE A 80 -0.88 14.12 -8.64
N THR A 81 -1.62 14.64 -9.62
CA THR A 81 -1.43 14.25 -11.02
C THR A 81 -0.12 14.80 -11.60
N GLN A 82 0.42 15.87 -10.98
CA GLN A 82 1.71 16.47 -11.35
C GLN A 82 2.92 15.75 -10.77
N GLN A 83 2.73 14.65 -10.04
CA GLN A 83 3.81 13.91 -9.39
C GLN A 83 3.82 12.45 -9.87
N PRO A 84 4.19 12.18 -11.15
CA PRO A 84 4.19 10.82 -11.69
C PRO A 84 5.03 9.83 -10.87
N TRP A 85 6.07 10.33 -10.20
CA TRP A 85 6.95 9.56 -9.32
C TRP A 85 6.25 9.01 -8.06
N LEU A 86 5.07 9.52 -7.66
CA LEU A 86 4.28 8.94 -6.56
C LEU A 86 3.54 7.66 -6.98
N LEU A 87 3.33 7.46 -8.29
CA LEU A 87 2.70 6.27 -8.85
C LEU A 87 3.72 5.24 -9.33
N GLU A 88 5.00 5.61 -9.33
CA GLU A 88 6.09 4.68 -9.52
C GLU A 88 6.18 3.83 -8.24
N TYR A 89 5.55 2.64 -8.29
CA TYR A 89 5.87 1.60 -7.31
C TYR A 89 7.39 1.46 -7.32
N PRO A 90 8.07 1.41 -6.16
CA PRO A 90 9.51 1.21 -6.17
C PRO A 90 9.76 -0.02 -7.02
N SER A 91 10.31 0.19 -8.22
CA SER A 91 10.78 -0.92 -9.01
C SER A 91 11.89 -1.44 -8.16
N ILE A 92 11.63 -2.59 -7.51
CA ILE A 92 12.69 -3.39 -6.95
C ILE A 92 13.54 -3.65 -8.19
N THR A 93 14.60 -2.87 -8.35
CA THR A 93 15.80 -3.41 -8.96
C THR A 93 16.06 -4.57 -8.02
N ALA A 94 15.54 -5.76 -8.36
CA ALA A 94 15.74 -6.98 -7.61
C ALA A 94 17.24 -7.11 -7.62
N GLY A 95 17.85 -6.52 -6.59
CA GLY A 95 19.28 -6.33 -6.54
C GLY A 95 19.82 -7.72 -6.69
N LEU A 96 20.88 -7.86 -7.49
CA LEU A 96 21.66 -9.11 -7.52
C LEU A 96 22.09 -9.54 -6.10
N ASN A 97 21.92 -8.65 -5.12
CA ASN A 97 22.29 -8.74 -3.72
C ASN A 97 21.07 -8.81 -2.77
N GLU A 98 19.87 -9.21 -3.22
CA GLU A 98 18.74 -9.49 -2.31
C GLU A 98 19.08 -10.66 -1.37
N PHE A 99 19.09 -10.39 -0.06
CA PHE A 99 19.44 -11.36 0.98
C PHE A 99 18.45 -11.39 2.15
N THR A 100 18.42 -12.52 2.83
CA THR A 100 17.61 -12.78 4.02
C THR A 100 18.50 -13.24 5.17
N VAL A 101 18.11 -12.88 6.40
CA VAL A 101 18.80 -13.28 7.63
C VAL A 101 17.83 -14.11 8.46
N TYR A 102 18.16 -15.37 8.72
CA TYR A 102 17.29 -16.28 9.50
C TYR A 102 18.09 -17.32 10.31
N PRO A 103 17.54 -17.82 11.42
CA PRO A 103 16.33 -17.34 12.07
C PRO A 103 16.55 -15.94 12.68
N ASN A 104 15.49 -15.15 12.78
CA ASN A 104 15.49 -13.89 13.49
C ASN A 104 14.15 -13.79 14.22
N PRO A 105 14.09 -14.04 15.55
CA PRO A 105 15.23 -14.17 16.47
C PRO A 105 16.00 -15.48 16.33
N ALA A 106 17.31 -15.45 16.60
CA ALA A 106 18.20 -16.62 16.59
C ALA A 106 18.72 -16.96 17.99
N ASP A 107 19.05 -18.23 18.20
CA ASP A 107 19.67 -18.72 19.44
C ASP A 107 21.17 -18.96 19.16
N ASP A 108 21.53 -20.12 18.58
CA ASP A 108 22.94 -20.50 18.44
C ASP A 108 23.55 -20.17 17.07
N ARG A 109 22.74 -19.91 16.05
CA ARG A 109 23.22 -19.76 14.67
C ARG A 109 22.37 -18.83 13.84
N VAL A 110 23.03 -18.15 12.92
CA VAL A 110 22.39 -17.22 11.97
C VAL A 110 22.85 -17.55 10.56
N ASN A 111 21.90 -17.68 9.65
CA ASN A 111 22.13 -17.89 8.24
C ASN A 111 21.81 -16.62 7.47
N ILE A 112 22.65 -16.32 6.49
CA ILE A 112 22.49 -15.24 5.54
C ILE A 112 22.41 -15.89 4.17
N VAL A 113 21.26 -15.73 3.52
CA VAL A 113 20.96 -16.42 2.26
C VAL A 113 20.59 -15.40 1.20
N PHE A 114 21.30 -15.50 0.09
CA PHE A 114 21.05 -14.70 -1.10
C PHE A 114 20.20 -15.48 -2.09
N ARG A 115 19.28 -14.78 -2.76
CA ARG A 115 18.45 -15.38 -3.81
C ARG A 115 19.27 -15.79 -5.05
N ARG A 116 20.37 -15.08 -5.31
CA ARG A 116 21.36 -15.33 -6.36
C ARG A 116 22.76 -15.12 -5.78
N GLN A 117 23.79 -15.58 -6.47
CA GLN A 117 25.18 -15.32 -6.05
C GLN A 117 25.43 -13.80 -5.99
N PRO A 118 25.84 -13.26 -4.82
CA PRO A 118 26.00 -11.82 -4.65
C PRO A 118 27.15 -11.29 -5.53
N GLN A 119 26.89 -10.21 -6.26
CA GLN A 119 27.88 -9.56 -7.12
C GLN A 119 28.55 -8.42 -6.35
N GLY A 120 29.89 -8.41 -6.35
CA GLY A 120 30.68 -7.36 -5.71
C GLY A 120 30.67 -7.36 -4.18
N LEU A 121 30.23 -8.44 -3.54
CA LEU A 121 30.32 -8.56 -2.08
C LEU A 121 31.79 -8.68 -1.65
N LYS A 122 32.21 -7.82 -0.71
CA LYS A 122 33.58 -7.74 -0.18
C LYS A 122 33.71 -8.37 1.20
N SER A 123 32.72 -8.15 2.07
CA SER A 123 32.74 -8.70 3.44
C SER A 123 31.34 -8.83 4.03
N ILE A 124 31.20 -9.82 4.92
CA ILE A 124 30.03 -10.00 5.79
C ILE A 124 30.53 -10.14 7.23
N TYR A 125 29.95 -9.37 8.15
CA TYR A 125 30.23 -9.50 9.57
C TYR A 125 29.04 -9.05 10.42
N ILE A 126 29.04 -9.46 11.68
CA ILE A 126 28.01 -9.11 12.66
C ILE A 126 28.60 -8.11 13.65
N THR A 127 27.86 -7.06 13.98
CA THR A 127 28.23 -6.08 15.00
C THR A 127 27.22 -6.02 16.14
N ASP A 128 27.68 -5.63 17.33
CA ASP A 128 26.78 -5.25 18.43
C ASP A 128 26.19 -3.84 18.23
N MET A 129 25.37 -3.39 19.18
CA MET A 129 24.76 -2.04 19.17
C MET A 129 25.76 -0.88 19.27
N LEU A 130 27.01 -1.16 19.67
CA LEU A 130 28.11 -0.18 19.73
C LEU A 130 28.96 -0.20 18.46
N GLY A 131 28.64 -1.06 17.48
CA GLY A 131 29.35 -1.21 16.22
C GLY A 131 30.61 -2.08 16.31
N ARG A 132 30.86 -2.75 17.44
CA ARG A 132 32.00 -3.68 17.57
C ARG A 132 31.72 -4.95 16.79
N VAL A 133 32.68 -5.41 15.99
CA VAL A 133 32.57 -6.67 15.23
C VAL A 133 32.65 -7.85 16.19
N VAL A 134 31.59 -8.65 16.26
CA VAL A 134 31.47 -9.81 17.16
C VAL A 134 31.60 -11.14 16.45
N ALA A 135 31.32 -11.19 15.15
CA ALA A 135 31.53 -12.37 14.32
C ALA A 135 31.93 -11.97 12.91
N THR A 136 32.92 -12.68 12.35
CA THR A 136 33.37 -12.53 10.96
C THR A 136 33.43 -13.91 10.33
N ARG A 137 33.23 -13.98 9.02
CA ARG A 137 33.41 -15.22 8.25
C ARG A 137 34.28 -14.91 7.05
N GLU A 138 35.25 -15.78 6.78
CA GLU A 138 36.08 -15.68 5.59
C GLU A 138 35.21 -15.72 4.33
N PHE A 139 35.55 -14.94 3.32
CA PHE A 139 34.67 -14.80 2.17
C PHE A 139 34.87 -15.95 1.18
N ASP A 140 33.78 -16.64 0.84
CA ASP A 140 33.74 -17.60 -0.28
C ASP A 140 32.91 -16.97 -1.41
N TYR A 141 33.61 -16.56 -2.45
CA TYR A 141 33.04 -15.89 -3.62
C TYR A 141 31.98 -16.72 -4.35
N GLN A 142 31.96 -18.05 -4.15
CA GLN A 142 31.03 -18.95 -4.82
C GLN A 142 29.78 -19.28 -4.00
N SER A 143 29.72 -18.85 -2.73
CA SER A 143 28.59 -19.17 -1.87
C SER A 143 27.48 -18.12 -1.93
N SER A 144 26.23 -18.59 -2.00
CA SER A 144 25.02 -17.79 -1.72
C SER A 144 24.49 -18.04 -0.31
N PHE A 145 25.18 -18.84 0.49
CA PHE A 145 24.77 -19.28 1.82
C PHE A 145 25.91 -19.13 2.83
N PHE A 146 25.69 -18.34 3.87
CA PHE A 146 26.68 -18.08 4.91
C PHE A 146 26.07 -18.32 6.28
N THR A 147 26.74 -19.15 7.10
CA THR A 147 26.33 -19.42 8.48
C THR A 147 27.33 -18.82 9.46
N PHE A 148 26.81 -18.19 10.50
CA PHE A 148 27.55 -17.64 11.62
C PHE A 148 27.14 -18.37 12.90
N ASP A 149 28.14 -18.74 13.70
CA ASP A 149 27.93 -19.20 15.07
C ASP A 149 27.66 -17.98 15.96
N ALA A 150 26.55 -18.03 16.69
CA ALA A 150 26.10 -17.00 17.61
C ALA A 150 25.97 -17.55 19.05
N GLY A 151 26.25 -18.83 19.29
CA GLY A 151 26.04 -19.47 20.60
C GLY A 151 26.91 -18.93 21.72
N SER A 152 28.01 -18.23 21.40
CA SER A 152 28.86 -17.54 22.37
C SER A 152 28.48 -16.07 22.60
N LEU A 153 27.47 -15.56 21.91
CA LEU A 153 27.02 -14.17 22.01
C LEU A 153 25.88 -14.06 23.02
N TYR A 154 25.81 -12.93 23.72
CA TYR A 154 24.70 -12.67 24.64
C TYR A 154 23.41 -12.35 23.88
N SER A 155 22.27 -12.63 24.50
CA SER A 155 20.95 -12.20 24.03
C SER A 155 20.92 -10.68 23.84
N GLY A 156 20.41 -10.21 22.71
CA GLY A 156 20.41 -8.78 22.42
C GLY A 156 20.19 -8.42 20.95
N ILE A 157 20.33 -7.13 20.65
CA ILE A 157 20.22 -6.60 19.29
C ILE A 157 21.60 -6.49 18.66
N TYR A 158 21.71 -7.08 17.48
CA TYR A 158 22.90 -7.07 16.64
C TYR A 158 22.54 -6.58 15.23
N PHE A 159 23.57 -6.30 14.45
CA PHE A 159 23.42 -5.90 13.05
C PHE A 159 24.30 -6.77 12.17
N VAL A 160 23.69 -7.38 11.17
CA VAL A 160 24.39 -8.05 10.08
C VAL A 160 24.74 -6.99 9.05
N VAL A 161 26.03 -6.84 8.78
CA VAL A 161 26.58 -5.83 7.88
C VAL A 161 27.22 -6.51 6.67
N LEU A 162 26.83 -6.06 5.48
CA LEU A 162 27.36 -6.54 4.21
C LEU A 162 27.92 -5.35 3.44
N ASN A 163 29.21 -5.43 3.10
CA ASN A 163 29.83 -4.41 2.27
C ASN A 163 30.00 -4.95 0.85
N PHE A 164 29.33 -4.31 -0.10
CA PHE A 164 29.51 -4.54 -1.53
C PHE A 164 30.51 -3.54 -2.11
N SER A 165 30.77 -3.63 -3.41
CA SER A 165 31.67 -2.72 -4.12
C SER A 165 31.22 -1.27 -4.00
N ASP A 166 29.92 -1.04 -4.14
CA ASP A 166 29.33 0.30 -4.28
C ASP A 166 28.39 0.65 -3.13
N THR A 167 27.89 -0.35 -2.40
CA THR A 167 26.87 -0.17 -1.37
C THR A 167 27.20 -0.91 -0.08
N LYS A 168 26.63 -0.43 1.02
CA LYS A 168 26.65 -1.11 2.31
C LYS A 168 25.21 -1.39 2.73
N GLU A 169 24.93 -2.66 3.00
CA GLU A 169 23.62 -3.12 3.47
C GLU A 169 23.71 -3.55 4.92
N VAL A 170 22.66 -3.24 5.69
CA VAL A 170 22.55 -3.60 7.10
C VAL A 170 21.19 -4.21 7.37
N ARG A 171 21.15 -5.28 8.19
CA ARG A 171 19.91 -5.87 8.70
C ARG A 171 20.00 -6.08 10.21
N LYS A 172 18.90 -5.78 10.90
CA LYS A 172 18.76 -6.05 12.33
C LYS A 172 18.64 -7.55 12.57
N LEU A 173 19.35 -8.03 13.58
CA LEU A 173 19.32 -9.39 14.08
C LEU A 173 19.00 -9.36 15.58
N LEU A 174 18.08 -10.21 16.03
CA LEU A 174 17.79 -10.42 17.45
C LEU A 174 18.36 -11.77 17.87
N LEU A 175 19.18 -11.78 18.92
CA LEU A 175 19.62 -12.99 19.58
C LEU A 175 18.85 -13.17 20.90
N ARG A 176 18.49 -14.41 21.22
CA ARG A 176 17.82 -14.79 22.47
C ARG A 176 18.77 -15.41 23.48
#